data_AF-A0A9E0A250-F1
#
_entry.id   AF-A0A9E0A250-F1
#
_cell.length_a   1.000
_cell.length_b   1.000
_cell.length_c   1.000
_cell.angle_alpha   90.00
_cell.angle_beta   90.00
_cell.angle_gamma   90.00
#
_symmetry.space_group_name_H-M   'P 1'
#
loop_
_entity.id
_entity.type
_entity.pdbx_description
1 polymer ?
#
loop_
_entity_poly.entity_id
_entity_poly.type
_entity_poly.pdbx_seq_one_letter_code
_entity_poly.pdbx_strand_id
1 'polypeptide(L)'
;LKKGGAAVAEMLGARRIPPGATDPSERRLINVVEEMAIASGIPVPQVFVLDSENNINAFAAGLELSDAAVTVTRGALAKLNRDELQGVVAHEFSHILNGDMRLNVQLIGILFGILFLGIAGQKFLSGGRVSLRAGLPAMAAGIFLVIIGHTGSLLGRLMQCAIARQQEFLADASAVQFTRNPSGLAGALKKIGASAFGSRISSAEARQARHLFFSESHPASWFSFLDTHPPLTTRIRLLDPSFDGKFPKMAEAMREPKPMFTEPFGGTDRYRRPAVAGASALATDVTSWVGNPLPGHLEESRAIVTALPQDIREIAATPRGAASIVFALLIGKDPSRREQQAAALNRAMVLQANPDLVFPLASRLAELSDRLKLPLLELAMPSLSLMTGMEKRNFLLMLHSLIHADGKRSLLELSVQWILEKHLNPSEDLFRAIRKFSFSQVGLDIVTLLSALASAGHAQDKDKAQKAFDAGVARIPELAARKPVFSFQENTSYETVNRALQSLTDASFKIKESVVDACAHCAFADQTVTFEEGELLRVVALALQCPLPPFIRPSPLPDAA
;
A
#
# COMPACT_ATOMS: atom_id res chain seq x y z
N LEU A 1 14.19 12.20 -2.12
CA LEU A 1 13.89 10.76 -1.90
C LEU A 1 14.20 10.26 -0.49
N LYS A 2 15.23 10.74 0.23
CA LYS A 2 15.58 10.21 1.58
C LYS A 2 14.55 10.45 2.71
N LYS A 3 13.47 11.19 2.43
CA LYS A 3 12.45 11.58 3.42
C LYS A 3 11.06 10.98 3.09
N GLY A 4 11.03 9.94 2.25
CA GLY A 4 9.81 9.23 1.83
C GLY A 4 8.99 9.94 0.75
N GLY A 5 7.80 9.40 0.46
CA GLY A 5 6.90 9.89 -0.60
C GLY A 5 6.41 11.32 -0.39
N ALA A 6 6.09 11.68 0.86
CA ALA A 6 5.65 13.03 1.24
C ALA A 6 6.66 14.11 0.82
N ALA A 7 7.96 13.86 1.02
CA ALA A 7 8.99 14.82 0.64
C ALA A 7 9.13 14.99 -0.88
N VAL A 8 8.77 13.99 -1.67
CA VAL A 8 8.73 14.12 -3.14
C VAL A 8 7.57 15.03 -3.54
N ALA A 9 6.40 14.83 -2.94
CA ALA A 9 5.23 15.68 -3.17
C ALA A 9 5.52 17.15 -2.80
N GLU A 10 6.09 17.40 -1.63
CA GLU A 10 6.46 18.75 -1.17
C GLU A 10 7.52 19.40 -2.07
N MET A 11 8.52 18.63 -2.52
CA MET A 11 9.55 19.12 -3.46
C MET A 11 8.95 19.57 -4.80
N LEU A 12 7.85 18.93 -5.24
CA LEU A 12 7.12 19.32 -6.44
C LEU A 12 6.16 20.50 -6.21
N GLY A 13 6.11 21.04 -4.99
CA GLY A 13 5.25 22.16 -4.61
C GLY A 13 3.83 21.75 -4.20
N ALA A 14 3.61 20.47 -3.89
CA ALA A 14 2.30 20.01 -3.46
C ALA A 14 2.02 20.39 -1.99
N ARG A 15 0.79 20.85 -1.73
CA ARG A 15 0.28 21.09 -0.39
C ARG A 15 -0.36 19.81 0.15
N ARG A 16 -0.04 19.48 1.40
CA ARG A 16 -0.69 18.36 2.09
C ARG A 16 -2.15 18.69 2.40
N ILE A 17 -3.04 17.74 2.14
CA ILE A 17 -4.45 17.83 2.53
C ILE A 17 -4.59 17.21 3.93
N PRO A 18 -5.08 17.95 4.94
CA PRO A 18 -5.35 17.38 6.25
C PRO A 18 -6.56 16.44 6.18
N PRO A 19 -6.60 15.33 6.95
CA PRO A 19 -7.75 14.41 6.95
C PRO A 19 -9.09 15.09 7.28
N GLY A 20 -9.05 16.15 8.08
CA GLY A 20 -10.23 16.97 8.44
C GLY A 20 -10.54 18.11 7.46
N ALA A 21 -10.09 18.05 6.21
CA ALA A 21 -10.32 19.11 5.22
C ALA A 21 -11.81 19.44 5.08
N THR A 22 -12.15 20.72 4.90
CA THR A 22 -13.53 21.20 4.77
C THR A 22 -13.99 21.36 3.33
N ASP A 23 -13.06 21.53 2.37
CA ASP A 23 -13.37 21.63 0.94
C ASP A 23 -14.03 20.31 0.45
N PRO A 24 -15.25 20.36 -0.12
CA PRO A 24 -15.93 19.18 -0.66
C PRO A 24 -15.08 18.39 -1.67
N SER A 25 -14.28 19.08 -2.49
CA SER A 25 -13.42 18.44 -3.48
C SER A 25 -12.28 17.65 -2.83
N GLU A 26 -11.67 18.21 -1.79
CA GLU A 26 -10.60 17.56 -1.01
C GLU A 26 -11.17 16.40 -0.18
N ARG A 27 -12.35 16.56 0.43
CA ARG A 27 -13.06 15.46 1.11
C ARG A 27 -13.35 14.28 0.19
N ARG A 28 -13.82 14.57 -1.03
CA ARG A 28 -14.09 13.53 -2.04
C ARG A 28 -12.82 12.75 -2.36
N LEU A 29 -11.67 13.42 -2.49
CA LEU A 29 -10.40 12.75 -2.71
C LEU A 29 -9.99 11.87 -1.53
N ILE A 30 -10.08 12.40 -0.30
CA ILE A 30 -9.77 11.65 0.92
C ILE A 30 -10.60 10.37 0.97
N ASN A 31 -11.91 10.47 0.80
CA ASN A 31 -12.80 9.30 0.82
C ASN A 31 -12.40 8.26 -0.25
N VAL A 32 -12.06 8.71 -1.46
CA VAL A 32 -11.61 7.82 -2.54
C VAL A 32 -10.30 7.12 -2.16
N VAL A 33 -9.34 7.84 -1.59
CA VAL A 33 -8.05 7.27 -1.15
C VAL A 33 -8.24 6.29 0.00
N GLU A 34 -9.08 6.61 0.99
CA GLU A 34 -9.42 5.73 2.11
C GLU A 34 -10.11 4.45 1.62
N GLU A 35 -11.07 4.57 0.71
CA GLU A 35 -11.75 3.43 0.11
C GLU A 35 -10.76 2.48 -0.58
N MET A 36 -9.80 3.02 -1.34
CA MET A 36 -8.76 2.24 -2.04
C MET A 36 -7.76 1.61 -1.07
N ALA A 37 -7.36 2.32 -0.02
CA ALA A 37 -6.44 1.83 1.00
C ALA A 37 -7.02 0.63 1.75
N ILE A 38 -8.26 0.77 2.25
CA ILE A 38 -8.96 -0.32 2.93
C ILE A 38 -9.19 -1.48 1.96
N ALA A 39 -9.64 -1.20 0.73
CA ALA A 39 -9.91 -2.26 -0.25
C ALA A 39 -8.64 -3.05 -0.61
N SER A 40 -7.49 -2.39 -0.72
CA SER A 40 -6.19 -3.03 -1.05
C SER A 40 -5.41 -3.54 0.16
N GLY A 41 -5.87 -3.26 1.39
CA GLY A 41 -5.22 -3.67 2.62
C GLY A 41 -3.89 -2.96 2.91
N ILE A 42 -3.66 -1.77 2.34
CA ILE A 42 -2.49 -0.95 2.64
C ILE A 42 -2.85 0.18 3.60
N PRO A 43 -1.90 0.66 4.42
CA PRO A 43 -2.08 1.86 5.22
C PRO A 43 -2.51 3.05 4.36
N VAL A 44 -3.44 3.87 4.86
CA VAL A 44 -3.91 5.05 4.13
C VAL A 44 -2.73 5.98 3.85
N PRO A 45 -2.37 6.23 2.58
CA PRO A 45 -1.24 7.07 2.22
C PRO A 45 -1.54 8.55 2.52
N GLN A 46 -0.49 9.35 2.65
CA GLN A 46 -0.67 10.80 2.80
C GLN A 46 -1.17 11.42 1.50
N VAL A 47 -2.15 12.32 1.60
CA VAL A 47 -2.82 12.93 0.44
C VAL A 47 -2.32 14.35 0.22
N PHE A 48 -1.95 14.66 -1.02
CA PHE A 48 -1.43 15.97 -1.43
C PHE A 48 -2.16 16.52 -2.65
N VAL A 49 -2.15 17.84 -2.78
CA VAL A 49 -2.66 18.56 -3.95
C VAL A 49 -1.64 19.54 -4.51
N LEU A 50 -1.44 19.52 -5.82
CA LEU A 50 -0.72 20.56 -6.56
C LEU A 50 -1.72 21.67 -6.92
N ASP A 51 -1.79 22.70 -6.07
CA ASP A 51 -2.75 23.81 -6.22
C ASP A 51 -2.51 24.62 -7.50
N SER A 52 -1.24 24.79 -7.88
CA SER A 52 -0.81 25.60 -9.02
C SER A 52 -1.10 24.97 -10.38
N GLU A 53 -1.49 23.69 -10.41
CA GLU A 53 -1.58 22.89 -11.65
C GLU A 53 -3.03 22.64 -12.05
N ASN A 54 -3.42 23.22 -13.19
CA ASN A 54 -4.79 23.14 -13.72
C ASN A 54 -5.02 21.98 -14.70
N ASN A 55 -3.96 21.26 -15.09
CA ASN A 55 -4.05 20.07 -15.93
C ASN A 55 -4.44 18.86 -15.09
N ILE A 56 -5.05 17.84 -15.72
CA ILE A 56 -5.46 16.62 -15.02
C ILE A 56 -4.23 15.71 -14.92
N ASN A 57 -3.75 15.49 -13.71
CA ASN A 57 -2.64 14.59 -13.42
C ASN A 57 -2.69 14.11 -11.95
N ALA A 58 -2.04 12.98 -11.68
CA ALA A 58 -1.83 12.39 -10.36
C ALA A 58 -0.50 11.64 -10.34
N PHE A 59 0.02 11.33 -9.15
CA PHE A 59 1.13 10.41 -8.98
C PHE A 59 1.18 9.84 -7.57
N ALA A 60 1.68 8.61 -7.44
CA ALA A 60 2.17 8.05 -6.20
C ALA A 60 3.68 8.27 -6.01
N ALA A 61 4.10 8.51 -4.77
CA ALA A 61 5.51 8.58 -4.38
C ALA A 61 5.76 7.79 -3.09
N GLY A 62 6.92 7.17 -2.96
CA GLY A 62 7.29 6.33 -1.80
C GLY A 62 8.24 5.20 -2.24
N LEU A 63 8.89 4.54 -1.28
CA LEU A 63 9.69 3.33 -1.53
C LEU A 63 9.14 2.09 -0.82
N GLU A 64 8.37 2.29 0.24
CA GLU A 64 7.65 1.27 1.00
C GLU A 64 6.17 1.63 1.08
N LEU A 65 5.30 0.65 1.36
CA LEU A 65 3.86 0.92 1.55
C LEU A 65 3.60 1.91 2.70
N SER A 66 4.46 1.89 3.73
CA SER A 66 4.33 2.75 4.92
C SER A 66 4.70 4.21 4.69
N ASP A 67 5.47 4.54 3.64
CA ASP A 67 5.91 5.91 3.33
C ASP A 67 5.28 6.48 2.05
N ALA A 68 4.24 5.79 1.55
CA ALA A 68 3.54 6.17 0.34
C ALA A 68 2.74 7.47 0.51
N ALA A 69 2.74 8.27 -0.54
CA ALA A 69 1.98 9.50 -0.67
C ALA A 69 1.29 9.52 -2.04
N VAL A 70 0.03 9.93 -2.08
CA VAL A 70 -0.75 10.11 -3.30
C VAL A 70 -0.96 11.60 -3.50
N THR A 71 -0.54 12.09 -4.66
CA THR A 71 -0.67 13.50 -5.03
C THR A 71 -1.56 13.63 -6.24
N VAL A 72 -2.50 14.58 -6.20
CA VAL A 72 -3.32 14.94 -7.36
C VAL A 72 -3.17 16.42 -7.70
N THR A 73 -3.47 16.79 -8.93
CA THR A 73 -3.51 18.20 -9.35
C THR A 73 -4.85 18.86 -9.01
N ARG A 74 -4.85 20.19 -8.84
CA ARG A 74 -6.11 20.96 -8.74
C ARG A 74 -7.00 20.75 -9.96
N GLY A 75 -6.39 20.59 -11.14
CA GLY A 75 -7.08 20.22 -12.37
C GLY A 75 -7.84 18.89 -12.30
N ALA A 76 -7.22 17.85 -11.73
CA ALA A 76 -7.89 16.56 -11.51
C ALA A 76 -9.10 16.70 -10.58
N LEU A 77 -8.96 17.42 -9.46
CA LEU A 77 -10.06 17.66 -8.53
C LEU A 77 -11.21 18.45 -9.15
N ALA A 78 -10.92 19.46 -9.96
CA ALA A 78 -11.95 20.30 -10.54
C ALA A 78 -12.67 19.66 -11.75
N LYS A 79 -11.98 18.83 -12.52
CA LYS A 79 -12.47 18.34 -13.83
C LYS A 79 -12.94 16.89 -13.83
N LEU A 80 -12.46 16.08 -12.89
CA LEU A 80 -12.89 14.68 -12.77
C LEU A 80 -14.11 14.57 -11.88
N ASN A 81 -15.06 13.74 -12.31
CA ASN A 81 -16.13 13.28 -11.43
C ASN A 81 -15.58 12.25 -10.43
N ARG A 82 -16.43 11.78 -9.52
CA ARG A 82 -16.01 10.87 -8.46
C ARG A 82 -15.46 9.54 -9.00
N ASP A 83 -16.10 8.96 -10.01
CA ASP A 83 -15.74 7.65 -10.56
C ASP A 83 -14.46 7.72 -11.40
N GLU A 84 -14.28 8.79 -12.15
CA GLU A 84 -13.04 9.09 -12.87
C GLU A 84 -11.87 9.32 -11.91
N LEU A 85 -12.11 10.09 -10.84
CA LEU A 85 -11.09 10.30 -9.80
C LEU A 85 -10.75 8.97 -9.11
N GLN A 86 -11.74 8.13 -8.83
CA GLN A 86 -11.53 6.79 -8.28
C GLN A 86 -10.72 5.90 -9.21
N GLY A 87 -10.99 5.93 -10.53
CA GLY A 87 -10.20 5.21 -11.52
C GLY A 87 -8.73 5.65 -11.56
N VAL A 88 -8.48 6.97 -11.54
CA VAL A 88 -7.11 7.52 -11.50
C VAL A 88 -6.40 7.15 -10.20
N VAL A 89 -7.04 7.29 -9.04
CA VAL A 89 -6.43 6.91 -7.76
C VAL A 89 -6.17 5.39 -7.70
N ALA A 90 -7.10 4.56 -8.19
CA ALA A 90 -6.90 3.11 -8.22
C ALA A 90 -5.69 2.70 -9.09
N HIS A 91 -5.45 3.42 -10.19
CA HIS A 91 -4.24 3.23 -11.02
C HIS A 91 -2.97 3.56 -10.23
N GLU A 92 -2.93 4.70 -9.53
CA GLU A 92 -1.79 5.07 -8.68
C GLU A 92 -1.56 4.07 -7.53
N PHE A 93 -2.63 3.51 -6.95
CA PHE A 93 -2.53 2.45 -5.95
C PHE A 93 -1.92 1.17 -6.52
N SER A 94 -2.16 0.84 -7.80
CA SER A 94 -1.50 -0.30 -8.44
C SER A 94 0.02 -0.13 -8.47
N HIS A 95 0.53 1.08 -8.72
CA HIS A 95 1.97 1.34 -8.68
C HIS A 95 2.57 1.19 -7.28
N ILE A 96 1.80 1.57 -6.25
CA ILE A 96 2.18 1.38 -4.85
C ILE A 96 2.26 -0.12 -4.52
N LEU A 97 1.22 -0.88 -4.84
CA LEU A 97 1.12 -2.32 -4.56
C LEU A 97 2.18 -3.14 -5.29
N ASN A 98 2.43 -2.84 -6.56
CA ASN A 98 3.41 -3.56 -7.38
C ASN A 98 4.86 -3.15 -7.08
N GLY A 99 5.07 -2.10 -6.26
CA GLY A 99 6.40 -1.60 -5.93
C GLY A 99 7.13 -0.96 -7.11
N ASP A 100 6.39 -0.46 -8.10
CA ASP A 100 6.93 0.09 -9.35
C ASP A 100 7.88 1.27 -9.08
N MET A 101 7.60 2.06 -8.04
CA MET A 101 8.46 3.18 -7.60
C MET A 101 9.87 2.71 -7.19
N ARG A 102 9.96 1.62 -6.42
CA ARG A 102 11.25 1.05 -5.99
C ARG A 102 12.02 0.50 -7.18
N LEU A 103 11.34 -0.23 -8.06
CA LEU A 103 11.95 -0.77 -9.28
C LEU A 103 12.47 0.37 -10.18
N ASN A 104 11.69 1.43 -10.38
CA ASN A 104 12.07 2.57 -11.19
C ASN A 104 13.32 3.28 -10.64
N VAL A 105 13.41 3.50 -9.32
CA VAL A 105 14.61 4.07 -8.69
C VAL A 105 15.83 3.16 -8.88
N GLN A 106 15.67 1.83 -8.76
CA GLN A 106 16.76 0.87 -9.00
C GLN A 106 17.22 0.89 -10.45
N LEU A 107 16.29 0.89 -11.42
CA LEU A 107 16.59 0.96 -12.84
C LEU A 107 17.34 2.25 -13.18
N ILE A 108 16.89 3.40 -12.68
CA ILE A 108 17.59 4.69 -12.86
C ILE A 108 19.03 4.61 -12.33
N GLY A 109 19.23 4.00 -11.14
CA GLY A 109 20.55 3.81 -10.55
C GLY A 109 21.48 2.95 -11.41
N ILE A 110 20.97 1.81 -11.92
CA ILE A 110 21.73 0.91 -12.81
C ILE A 110 22.09 1.64 -14.11
N LEU A 111 21.14 2.35 -14.72
CA LEU A 111 21.35 3.11 -15.96
C LEU A 111 22.40 4.21 -15.78
N PHE A 112 22.35 4.91 -14.65
CA PHE A 112 23.37 5.91 -14.31
C PHE A 112 24.74 5.27 -14.12
N GLY A 113 24.82 4.09 -13.48
CA GLY A 113 26.06 3.33 -13.34
C GLY A 113 26.66 2.94 -14.69
N ILE A 114 25.84 2.48 -15.63
CA ILE A 114 26.28 2.15 -17.00
C ILE A 114 26.73 3.42 -17.74
N LEU A 115 25.96 4.50 -17.67
CA LEU A 115 26.34 5.79 -18.27
C LEU A 115 27.66 6.32 -17.70
N PHE A 116 27.87 6.15 -16.39
CA PHE A 116 29.10 6.56 -15.71
C PHE A 116 30.34 5.87 -16.30
N LEU A 117 30.26 4.61 -16.72
CA LEU A 117 31.36 3.95 -17.44
C LEU A 117 31.73 4.72 -18.72
N GLY A 118 30.72 5.22 -19.44
CA GLY A 118 30.91 6.00 -20.65
C GLY A 118 31.58 7.35 -20.37
N ILE A 119 31.10 8.07 -19.35
CA ILE A 119 31.68 9.35 -18.91
C ILE A 119 33.10 9.16 -18.40
N ALA A 120 33.35 8.10 -17.61
CA ALA A 120 34.68 7.76 -17.12
C ALA A 120 35.63 7.43 -18.28
N GLY A 121 35.17 6.68 -19.28
CA GLY A 121 35.92 6.41 -20.52
C GLY A 121 36.29 7.70 -21.26
N GLN A 122 35.35 8.65 -21.41
CA GLN A 122 35.63 9.94 -22.04
C GLN A 122 36.66 10.75 -21.25
N LYS A 123 36.49 10.84 -19.92
CA LYS A 123 37.41 11.57 -19.05
C LYS A 123 38.81 10.95 -19.04
N PHE A 124 38.89 9.62 -19.12
CA PHE A 124 40.13 8.88 -19.25
C PHE A 124 40.85 9.18 -20.57
N LEU A 125 40.10 9.32 -21.66
CA LEU A 125 40.63 9.73 -22.97
C LEU A 125 41.02 11.21 -23.05
N SER A 126 40.33 12.10 -22.33
CA SER A 126 40.57 13.55 -22.37
C SER A 126 41.59 14.06 -21.34
N GLY A 127 41.86 13.29 -20.27
CA GLY A 127 42.55 13.76 -19.06
C GLY A 127 44.04 13.47 -18.92
N GLY A 128 44.70 12.78 -19.86
CA GLY A 128 46.08 12.34 -19.68
C GLY A 128 46.96 12.47 -20.92
N ARG A 129 48.14 13.08 -20.76
CA ARG A 129 49.29 12.88 -21.65
C ARG A 129 49.65 11.39 -21.63
N VAL A 130 49.04 10.62 -22.51
CA VAL A 130 49.30 9.17 -22.57
C VAL A 130 50.75 8.98 -23.01
N SER A 131 51.59 8.46 -22.12
CA SER A 131 52.98 8.13 -22.41
C SER A 131 53.04 7.20 -23.63
N LEU A 132 53.91 7.52 -24.59
CA LEU A 132 54.13 6.80 -25.86
C LEU A 132 54.34 5.28 -25.70
N ARG A 133 54.73 4.80 -24.51
CA ARG A 133 54.94 3.36 -24.22
C ARG A 133 53.73 2.62 -23.63
N ALA A 134 52.70 3.34 -23.15
CA ALA A 134 51.44 2.76 -22.63
C ALA A 134 50.20 3.22 -23.43
N GLY A 135 50.43 3.90 -24.56
CA GLY A 135 49.44 4.59 -25.41
C GLY A 135 48.23 3.76 -25.84
N LEU A 136 48.51 2.68 -26.56
CA LEU A 136 47.49 1.93 -27.28
C LEU A 136 46.54 1.13 -26.37
N PRO A 137 47.02 0.39 -25.35
CA PRO A 137 46.14 -0.36 -24.47
C PRO A 137 45.24 0.54 -23.61
N ALA A 138 45.77 1.66 -23.13
CA ALA A 138 45.00 2.65 -22.37
C ALA A 138 43.92 3.29 -23.27
N MET A 139 44.27 3.69 -24.49
CA MET A 139 43.31 4.26 -25.43
C MET A 139 42.21 3.26 -25.81
N ALA A 140 42.57 1.99 -26.06
CA ALA A 140 41.62 0.93 -26.34
C ALA A 140 40.65 0.69 -25.17
N ALA A 141 41.16 0.67 -23.93
CA ALA A 141 40.33 0.56 -22.73
C ALA A 141 39.38 1.76 -22.56
N GLY A 142 39.86 2.98 -22.80
CA GLY A 142 39.04 4.19 -22.77
C GLY A 142 37.90 4.15 -23.80
N ILE A 143 38.22 3.80 -25.06
CA ILE A 143 37.23 3.66 -26.13
C ILE A 143 36.21 2.57 -25.81
N PHE A 144 36.67 1.43 -25.29
CA PHE A 144 35.80 0.33 -24.87
C PHE A 144 34.80 0.76 -23.79
N LEU A 145 35.26 1.49 -22.77
CA LEU A 145 34.39 2.05 -21.74
C LEU A 145 33.36 3.05 -22.31
N VAL A 146 33.77 3.90 -23.26
CA VAL A 146 32.86 4.82 -23.95
C VAL A 146 31.76 4.06 -24.71
N ILE A 147 32.15 3.06 -25.52
CA ILE A 147 31.21 2.27 -26.32
C ILE A 147 30.23 1.52 -25.43
N ILE A 148 30.72 0.82 -24.40
CA ILE A 148 29.87 0.08 -23.48
C ILE A 148 28.95 1.02 -22.71
N GLY A 149 29.46 2.13 -22.19
CA GLY A 149 28.65 3.03 -21.38
C GLY A 149 27.52 3.70 -22.18
N HIS A 150 27.81 4.20 -23.38
CA HIS A 150 26.79 4.87 -24.20
C HIS A 150 25.81 3.88 -24.83
N THR A 151 26.32 2.79 -25.41
CA THR A 151 25.46 1.77 -26.04
C THR A 151 24.61 1.07 -24.98
N GLY A 152 25.22 0.71 -23.85
CA GLY A 152 24.50 0.11 -22.72
C GLY A 152 23.46 1.05 -22.11
N SER A 153 23.76 2.35 -21.99
CA SER A 153 22.78 3.34 -21.52
C SER A 153 21.61 3.48 -22.51
N LEU A 154 21.87 3.50 -23.82
CA LEU A 154 20.83 3.55 -24.84
C LEU A 154 19.90 2.32 -24.76
N LEU A 155 20.48 1.11 -24.80
CA LEU A 155 19.71 -0.14 -24.73
C LEU A 155 18.96 -0.27 -23.40
N GLY A 156 19.60 0.13 -22.30
CA GLY A 156 18.98 0.13 -20.98
C GLY A 156 17.79 1.09 -20.90
N ARG A 157 17.88 2.29 -21.50
CA ARG A 157 16.75 3.23 -21.57
C ARG A 157 15.59 2.67 -22.40
N LEU A 158 15.88 1.98 -23.51
CA LEU A 158 14.84 1.31 -24.30
C LEU A 158 14.12 0.23 -23.50
N MET A 159 14.87 -0.59 -22.76
CA MET A 159 14.30 -1.62 -21.88
C MET A 159 13.47 -1.00 -20.74
N GLN A 160 13.96 0.07 -20.12
CA GLN A 160 13.22 0.82 -19.10
C GLN A 160 11.88 1.35 -19.64
N CYS A 161 11.86 1.95 -20.83
CA CYS A 161 10.63 2.44 -21.44
C CYS A 161 9.66 1.30 -21.75
N ALA A 162 10.16 0.13 -22.19
CA ALA A 162 9.33 -1.04 -22.43
C ALA A 162 8.71 -1.61 -21.14
N ILE A 163 9.50 -1.69 -20.06
CA ILE A 163 9.02 -2.10 -18.73
C ILE A 163 7.95 -1.13 -18.23
N ALA A 164 8.22 0.18 -18.29
CA ALA A 164 7.28 1.21 -17.86
C ALA A 164 5.93 1.09 -18.60
N ARG A 165 5.93 0.92 -19.92
CA ARG A 165 4.69 0.74 -20.68
C ARG A 165 3.90 -0.51 -20.28
N GLN A 166 4.58 -1.62 -19.95
CA GLN A 166 3.90 -2.82 -19.47
C GLN A 166 3.30 -2.63 -18.07
N GLN A 167 4.01 -1.89 -17.19
CA GLN A 167 3.48 -1.52 -15.87
C GLN A 167 2.23 -0.66 -15.99
N GLU A 168 2.17 0.26 -16.96
CA GLU A 168 0.98 1.08 -17.21
C GLU A 168 -0.24 0.26 -17.64
N PHE A 169 -0.05 -0.74 -18.53
CA PHE A 169 -1.15 -1.64 -18.92
C PHE A 169 -1.61 -2.54 -17.77
N LEU A 170 -0.67 -3.03 -16.95
CA LEU A 170 -0.97 -3.78 -15.74
C LEU A 170 -1.75 -2.90 -14.75
N ALA A 171 -1.30 -1.65 -14.54
CA ALA A 171 -1.94 -0.70 -13.63
C ALA A 171 -3.36 -0.31 -14.10
N ASP A 172 -3.59 -0.15 -15.41
CA ASP A 172 -4.93 0.02 -15.96
C ASP A 172 -5.83 -1.18 -15.68
N ALA A 173 -5.33 -2.40 -15.89
CA ALA A 173 -6.09 -3.63 -15.61
C ALA A 173 -6.42 -3.75 -14.11
N SER A 174 -5.44 -3.50 -13.23
CA SER A 174 -5.63 -3.49 -11.78
C SER A 174 -6.63 -2.42 -11.34
N ALA A 175 -6.55 -1.21 -11.89
CA ALA A 175 -7.49 -0.14 -11.57
C ALA A 175 -8.94 -0.53 -11.92
N VAL A 176 -9.15 -1.20 -13.06
CA VAL A 176 -10.47 -1.75 -13.43
C VAL A 176 -10.87 -2.89 -12.49
N GLN A 177 -9.94 -3.77 -12.11
CA GLN A 177 -10.21 -4.86 -11.17
C GLN A 177 -10.67 -4.32 -9.80
N PHE A 178 -10.02 -3.25 -9.33
CA PHE A 178 -10.30 -2.63 -8.02
C PHE A 178 -11.62 -1.89 -8.03
N THR A 179 -11.87 -1.09 -9.08
CA THR A 179 -13.04 -0.20 -9.14
C THR A 179 -14.28 -0.82 -9.75
N ARG A 180 -14.12 -1.90 -10.54
CA ARG A 180 -15.16 -2.47 -11.41
C ARG A 180 -15.78 -1.49 -12.40
N ASN A 181 -15.12 -0.36 -12.62
CA ASN A 181 -15.63 0.72 -13.44
C ASN A 181 -14.61 1.10 -14.52
N PRO A 182 -14.53 0.33 -15.63
CA PRO A 182 -13.66 0.68 -16.75
C PRO A 182 -14.04 2.02 -17.37
N SER A 183 -15.32 2.40 -17.30
CA SER A 183 -15.80 3.68 -17.83
C SER A 183 -15.27 4.88 -17.05
N GLY A 184 -15.04 4.75 -15.73
CA GLY A 184 -14.44 5.78 -14.89
C GLY A 184 -13.01 6.09 -15.33
N LEU A 185 -12.16 5.07 -15.47
CA LEU A 185 -10.79 5.25 -15.94
C LEU A 185 -10.74 5.72 -17.40
N ALA A 186 -11.54 5.13 -18.29
CA ALA A 186 -11.62 5.55 -19.68
C ALA A 186 -12.10 7.01 -19.82
N GLY A 187 -13.06 7.45 -19.00
CA GLY A 187 -13.54 8.83 -18.94
C GLY A 187 -12.44 9.81 -18.55
N ALA A 188 -11.66 9.46 -17.51
CA ALA A 188 -10.52 10.26 -17.08
C ALA A 188 -9.47 10.41 -18.19
N LEU A 189 -9.11 9.31 -18.87
CA LEU A 189 -8.16 9.31 -19.98
C LEU A 189 -8.66 10.11 -21.19
N LYS A 190 -9.95 10.01 -21.53
CA LYS A 190 -10.60 10.82 -22.57
C LYS A 190 -10.51 12.31 -22.24
N LYS A 191 -10.74 12.69 -20.97
CA LYS A 191 -10.59 14.07 -20.49
C LYS A 191 -9.13 14.54 -20.56
N ILE A 192 -8.16 13.69 -20.27
CA ILE A 192 -6.75 14.07 -20.43
C ILE A 192 -6.42 14.34 -21.90
N GLY A 193 -6.81 13.44 -22.81
CA GLY A 193 -6.54 13.62 -24.24
C GLY A 193 -7.31 14.77 -24.90
N ALA A 194 -8.43 15.20 -24.30
CA ALA A 194 -9.22 16.35 -24.72
C ALA A 194 -8.64 17.71 -24.26
N SER A 195 -7.69 17.72 -23.31
CA SER A 195 -7.05 18.95 -22.82
C SER A 195 -5.97 19.43 -23.79
N ALA A 196 -5.98 20.71 -24.18
CA ALA A 196 -5.02 21.29 -25.13
C ALA A 196 -3.55 21.22 -24.63
N PHE A 197 -3.34 21.21 -23.31
CA PHE A 197 -2.03 21.02 -22.67
C PHE A 197 -1.87 19.60 -22.09
N GLY A 198 -2.86 18.73 -22.29
CA GLY A 198 -2.91 17.37 -21.75
C GLY A 198 -2.78 17.32 -20.23
N SER A 199 -1.81 16.52 -19.77
CA SER A 199 -1.48 16.23 -18.36
C SER A 199 -0.20 16.94 -17.87
N ARG A 200 0.34 17.93 -18.60
CA ARG A 200 1.64 18.53 -18.26
C ARG A 200 1.63 19.30 -16.94
N ILE A 201 2.70 19.15 -16.17
CA ILE A 201 2.98 19.91 -14.94
C ILE A 201 4.07 20.94 -15.23
N SER A 202 3.91 22.16 -14.73
CA SER A 202 4.65 23.35 -15.17
C SER A 202 5.95 23.62 -14.41
N SER A 203 6.23 22.91 -13.31
CA SER A 203 7.42 23.15 -12.47
C SER A 203 8.73 22.62 -13.08
N ALA A 204 9.87 23.24 -12.71
CA ALA A 204 11.19 22.85 -13.22
C ALA A 204 11.61 21.46 -12.72
N GLU A 205 11.24 21.14 -11.49
CA GLU A 205 11.45 19.88 -10.78
C GLU A 205 10.55 18.77 -11.37
N ALA A 206 9.35 19.10 -11.83
CA ALA A 206 8.45 18.15 -12.50
C ALA A 206 9.07 17.56 -13.77
N ARG A 207 9.99 18.28 -14.44
CA ARG A 207 10.69 17.74 -15.62
C ARG A 207 11.59 16.54 -15.29
N GLN A 208 12.09 16.45 -14.07
CA GLN A 208 12.90 15.32 -13.60
C GLN A 208 12.03 14.18 -13.05
N ALA A 209 10.80 14.48 -12.59
CA ALA A 209 9.84 13.55 -12.03
C ALA A 209 8.79 13.02 -13.03
N ARG A 210 8.93 13.31 -14.34
CA ARG A 210 7.92 13.03 -15.38
C ARG A 210 7.46 11.58 -15.43
N HIS A 211 8.36 10.65 -15.14
CA HIS A 211 8.12 9.20 -15.11
C HIS A 211 7.22 8.74 -13.95
N LEU A 212 6.86 9.62 -13.01
CA LEU A 212 5.94 9.32 -11.91
C LEU A 212 4.49 9.71 -12.24
N PHE A 213 4.26 10.50 -13.30
CA PHE A 213 2.97 11.11 -13.55
C PHE A 213 2.00 10.18 -14.28
N PHE A 214 0.73 10.19 -13.88
CA PHE A 214 -0.36 9.39 -14.44
C PHE A 214 -0.47 9.44 -15.98
N SER A 215 -0.13 10.58 -16.55
CA SER A 215 -0.09 10.74 -18.01
C SER A 215 0.92 11.79 -18.44
N GLU A 216 1.53 11.52 -19.59
CA GLU A 216 2.39 12.45 -20.30
C GLU A 216 1.85 12.67 -21.72
N SER A 217 1.14 13.78 -21.95
CA SER A 217 0.68 14.11 -23.31
C SER A 217 1.78 14.78 -24.12
N HIS A 218 2.36 14.01 -25.04
CA HIS A 218 3.06 14.53 -26.19
C HIS A 218 2.19 14.36 -27.45
N PRO A 219 2.11 15.38 -28.34
CA PRO A 219 1.63 15.13 -29.69
C PRO A 219 2.52 14.05 -30.33
N ALA A 220 1.91 13.12 -31.06
CA ALA A 220 2.57 11.93 -31.63
C ALA A 220 3.97 12.25 -32.17
N SER A 221 4.99 11.74 -31.48
CA SER A 221 6.40 11.96 -31.80
C SER A 221 6.92 10.83 -32.69
N TRP A 222 7.86 11.13 -33.58
CA TRP A 222 8.58 10.14 -34.39
C TRP A 222 9.37 9.13 -33.52
N PHE A 223 9.55 9.40 -32.23
CA PHE A 223 10.28 8.58 -31.26
C PHE A 223 9.39 7.95 -30.18
N SER A 224 8.17 7.53 -30.52
CA SER A 224 7.21 6.95 -29.54
C SER A 224 7.72 5.72 -28.77
N PHE A 225 8.76 5.05 -29.26
CA PHE A 225 9.42 3.95 -28.54
C PHE A 225 10.20 4.40 -27.29
N LEU A 226 10.52 5.70 -27.18
CA LEU A 226 11.15 6.32 -26.00
C LEU A 226 10.15 6.85 -24.97
N ASP A 227 8.85 6.78 -25.25
CA ASP A 227 7.82 7.22 -24.31
C ASP A 227 7.67 6.20 -23.17
N THR A 228 7.61 6.69 -21.93
CA THR A 228 7.40 5.86 -20.73
C THR A 228 5.94 5.44 -20.58
N HIS A 229 5.01 6.21 -21.16
CA HIS A 229 3.57 5.89 -21.16
C HIS A 229 3.11 5.42 -22.55
N PRO A 230 2.23 4.40 -22.61
CA PRO A 230 1.65 3.99 -23.88
C PRO A 230 0.66 5.05 -24.40
N PRO A 231 0.38 5.08 -25.73
CA PRO A 231 -0.54 6.05 -26.31
C PRO A 231 -1.92 6.00 -25.64
N LEU A 232 -2.48 7.18 -25.32
CA LEU A 232 -3.80 7.29 -24.68
C LEU A 232 -4.89 6.58 -25.46
N THR A 233 -4.88 6.66 -26.80
CA THR A 233 -5.85 5.99 -27.65
C THR A 233 -5.82 4.47 -27.49
N THR A 234 -4.64 3.89 -27.27
CA THR A 234 -4.48 2.45 -27.06
C THR A 234 -5.03 2.06 -25.70
N ARG A 235 -4.68 2.80 -24.64
CA ARG A 235 -5.22 2.58 -23.28
C ARG A 235 -6.75 2.69 -23.28
N ILE A 236 -7.30 3.75 -23.87
CA ILE A 236 -8.76 3.96 -23.92
C ILE A 236 -9.46 2.84 -24.69
N ARG A 237 -8.91 2.35 -25.82
CA ARG A 237 -9.54 1.25 -26.58
C ARG A 237 -9.57 -0.08 -25.82
N LEU A 238 -8.60 -0.33 -24.95
CA LEU A 238 -8.60 -1.53 -24.09
C LEU A 238 -9.69 -1.44 -23.02
N LEU A 239 -10.01 -0.24 -22.54
CA LEU A 239 -11.01 0.01 -21.50
C LEU A 239 -12.42 0.22 -22.05
N ASP A 240 -12.51 0.86 -23.21
CA ASP A 240 -13.73 1.17 -23.94
C ASP A 240 -13.54 0.83 -25.43
N PRO A 241 -13.93 -0.39 -25.84
CA PRO A 241 -13.83 -0.83 -27.23
C PRO A 241 -14.63 0.02 -28.22
N SER A 242 -15.62 0.80 -27.76
CA SER A 242 -16.45 1.66 -28.60
C SER A 242 -15.78 2.98 -29.00
N PHE A 243 -14.59 3.27 -28.46
CA PHE A 243 -13.89 4.52 -28.70
C PHE A 243 -13.40 4.68 -30.16
N ASP A 244 -13.92 5.70 -30.84
CA ASP A 244 -13.64 6.02 -32.25
C ASP A 244 -12.26 6.66 -32.51
N GLY A 245 -11.50 6.95 -31.44
CA GLY A 245 -10.19 7.60 -31.52
C GLY A 245 -10.22 9.12 -31.49
N LYS A 246 -11.41 9.75 -31.38
CA LYS A 246 -11.55 11.21 -31.31
C LYS A 246 -11.81 11.66 -29.88
N PHE A 247 -11.03 12.64 -29.41
CA PHE A 247 -11.23 13.20 -28.09
C PHE A 247 -12.39 14.22 -28.09
N PRO A 248 -13.31 14.14 -27.11
CA PRO A 248 -14.40 15.11 -27.00
C PRO A 248 -13.86 16.52 -26.69
N LYS A 249 -14.62 17.58 -26.96
CA LYS A 249 -14.21 18.91 -26.47
C LYS A 249 -14.31 18.93 -24.94
N MET A 250 -13.41 19.63 -24.26
CA MET A 250 -13.42 19.75 -22.78
C MET A 250 -14.78 20.14 -22.20
N ALA A 251 -15.47 21.11 -22.81
CA ALA A 251 -16.81 21.53 -22.37
C ALA A 251 -17.88 20.44 -22.52
N GLU A 252 -17.73 19.53 -23.49
CA GLU A 252 -18.60 18.38 -23.69
C GLU A 252 -18.21 17.22 -22.76
N ALA A 253 -16.91 17.01 -22.53
CA ALA A 253 -16.41 16.00 -21.60
C ALA A 253 -16.77 16.31 -20.14
N MET A 254 -16.91 17.59 -19.79
CA MET A 254 -17.37 18.04 -18.47
C MET A 254 -18.91 18.03 -18.32
N ARG A 255 -19.66 17.96 -19.43
CA ARG A 255 -21.11 17.73 -19.43
C ARG A 255 -21.33 16.22 -19.39
N GLU A 256 -21.55 15.67 -18.19
CA GLU A 256 -21.72 14.25 -17.91
C GLU A 256 -22.37 13.42 -19.04
N PRO A 257 -21.89 12.21 -19.35
CA PRO A 257 -22.84 11.12 -19.53
C PRO A 257 -23.36 10.73 -18.14
N LYS A 258 -24.69 10.58 -18.00
CA LYS A 258 -25.29 9.89 -16.86
C LYS A 258 -24.49 8.62 -16.56
N PRO A 259 -24.32 8.23 -15.29
CA PRO A 259 -23.74 6.93 -15.00
C PRO A 259 -24.54 5.90 -15.81
N MET A 260 -23.87 5.21 -16.73
CA MET A 260 -24.35 3.93 -17.21
C MET A 260 -24.16 2.96 -16.04
N PHE A 261 -24.98 3.15 -14.99
CA PHE A 261 -25.62 1.97 -14.44
C PHE A 261 -26.31 1.37 -15.65
N THR A 262 -25.80 0.24 -16.14
CA THR A 262 -26.69 -0.75 -16.70
C THR A 262 -27.85 -0.84 -15.72
N GLU A 263 -29.00 -0.27 -16.06
CA GLU A 263 -30.20 -0.51 -15.28
C GLU A 263 -30.32 -2.02 -15.12
N PRO A 264 -30.64 -2.52 -13.92
CA PRO A 264 -30.95 -3.93 -13.76
C PRO A 264 -32.09 -4.21 -14.74
N PHE A 265 -31.84 -5.10 -15.69
CA PHE A 265 -32.76 -5.47 -16.75
C PHE A 265 -34.17 -5.68 -16.17
N GLY A 266 -35.03 -4.67 -16.34
CA GLY A 266 -36.42 -4.68 -15.92
C GLY A 266 -37.23 -5.51 -16.90
N GLY A 267 -37.11 -6.82 -16.78
CA GLY A 267 -37.84 -7.82 -17.53
C GLY A 267 -37.87 -9.09 -16.70
N THR A 268 -39.07 -9.47 -16.28
CA THR A 268 -39.42 -10.60 -15.44
C THR A 268 -38.68 -11.91 -15.75
N ASP A 269 -38.32 -12.60 -14.67
CA ASP A 269 -37.95 -14.01 -14.57
C ASP A 269 -36.66 -14.49 -15.25
N ARG A 270 -35.73 -14.95 -14.38
CA ARG A 270 -34.56 -15.84 -14.65
C ARG A 270 -33.17 -15.21 -14.81
N TYR A 271 -32.87 -14.08 -14.18
CA TYR A 271 -31.49 -13.87 -13.71
C TYR A 271 -31.39 -14.38 -12.27
N ARG A 272 -31.01 -15.65 -12.13
CA ARG A 272 -30.58 -16.19 -10.84
C ARG A 272 -29.40 -15.33 -10.43
N ARG A 273 -29.57 -14.45 -9.42
CA ARG A 273 -28.45 -13.87 -8.68
C ARG A 273 -27.44 -15.02 -8.51
N PRO A 274 -26.19 -14.91 -8.97
CA PRO A 274 -25.19 -15.80 -8.41
C PRO A 274 -25.37 -15.57 -6.91
N ALA A 275 -25.75 -16.62 -6.17
CA ALA A 275 -25.55 -16.57 -4.74
C ALA A 275 -24.13 -16.01 -4.61
N VAL A 276 -23.97 -14.94 -3.85
CA VAL A 276 -22.66 -14.63 -3.32
C VAL A 276 -22.34 -15.91 -2.58
N ALA A 277 -21.61 -16.81 -3.25
CA ALA A 277 -21.10 -18.03 -2.66
C ALA A 277 -20.24 -17.44 -1.59
N GLY A 278 -20.80 -17.42 -0.39
CA GLY A 278 -20.21 -16.69 0.68
C GLY A 278 -18.80 -17.23 0.78
N ALA A 279 -17.81 -16.34 0.60
CA ALA A 279 -16.43 -16.77 0.48
C ALA A 279 -16.06 -17.39 1.82
N SER A 280 -16.25 -18.70 1.94
CA SER A 280 -15.57 -19.49 2.94
C SER A 280 -14.11 -19.28 2.56
N ALA A 281 -13.41 -18.45 3.34
CA ALA A 281 -12.01 -18.15 3.09
C ALA A 281 -11.21 -19.43 3.29
N LEU A 282 -11.14 -20.26 2.25
CA LEU A 282 -10.23 -21.39 2.20
C LEU A 282 -8.83 -20.80 2.13
N ALA A 283 -7.87 -21.39 2.84
CA ALA A 283 -6.48 -20.92 2.87
C ALA A 283 -5.87 -20.76 1.46
N THR A 284 -6.32 -21.55 0.49
CA THR A 284 -5.93 -21.47 -0.92
C THR A 284 -6.37 -20.19 -1.62
N ASP A 285 -7.43 -19.53 -1.16
CA ASP A 285 -7.93 -18.30 -1.79
C ASP A 285 -7.18 -17.06 -1.29
N VAL A 286 -6.58 -17.13 -0.10
CA VAL A 286 -6.03 -15.97 0.61
C VAL A 286 -4.74 -15.45 -0.02
N THR A 287 -3.92 -16.34 -0.58
CA THR A 287 -2.73 -15.94 -1.37
C THR A 287 -3.11 -15.23 -2.65
N SER A 288 -4.21 -15.65 -3.29
CA SER A 288 -4.71 -14.99 -4.49
C SER A 288 -5.17 -13.55 -4.25
N TRP A 289 -5.40 -13.17 -2.97
CA TRP A 289 -5.82 -11.82 -2.59
C TRP A 289 -4.65 -10.88 -2.27
N VAL A 290 -3.43 -11.40 -2.08
CA VAL A 290 -2.23 -10.59 -1.80
C VAL A 290 -1.98 -9.65 -2.97
N GLY A 291 -2.07 -8.34 -2.73
CA GLY A 291 -1.95 -7.31 -3.77
C GLY A 291 -3.07 -7.30 -4.82
N ASN A 292 -4.12 -8.13 -4.67
CA ASN A 292 -5.18 -8.35 -5.64
C ASN A 292 -6.57 -8.32 -4.97
N PRO A 293 -7.08 -7.13 -4.59
CA PRO A 293 -8.40 -7.03 -3.99
C PRO A 293 -9.52 -7.49 -4.94
N LEU A 294 -10.33 -8.41 -4.43
CA LEU A 294 -11.58 -8.89 -5.03
C LEU A 294 -12.73 -7.87 -4.99
N PRO A 295 -13.77 -8.03 -5.84
CA PRO A 295 -14.87 -7.07 -5.99
C PRO A 295 -15.62 -6.75 -4.69
N GLY A 296 -15.85 -7.76 -3.84
CA GLY A 296 -16.56 -7.55 -2.58
C GLY A 296 -15.79 -6.67 -1.58
N HIS A 297 -14.46 -6.54 -1.71
CA HIS A 297 -13.66 -5.75 -0.77
C HIS A 297 -13.90 -4.25 -0.91
N LEU A 298 -14.21 -3.77 -2.12
CA LEU A 298 -14.50 -2.35 -2.31
C LEU A 298 -15.87 -1.97 -1.74
N GLU A 299 -16.89 -2.81 -1.95
CA GLU A 299 -18.22 -2.60 -1.38
C GLU A 299 -18.16 -2.65 0.15
N GLU A 300 -17.41 -3.63 0.68
CA GLU A 300 -17.19 -3.76 2.11
C GLU A 300 -16.42 -2.56 2.70
N SER A 301 -15.39 -2.09 2.00
CA SER A 301 -14.63 -0.89 2.36
C SER A 301 -15.54 0.33 2.46
N ARG A 302 -16.41 0.55 1.48
CA ARG A 302 -17.41 1.62 1.53
C ARG A 302 -18.38 1.47 2.68
N ALA A 303 -18.84 0.24 2.96
CA ALA A 303 -19.71 -0.04 4.08
C ALA A 303 -19.02 0.29 5.42
N ILE A 304 -17.75 -0.09 5.58
CA ILE A 304 -16.92 0.22 6.76
C ILE A 304 -16.78 1.74 6.95
N VAL A 305 -16.39 2.48 5.91
CA VAL A 305 -16.23 3.94 5.98
C VAL A 305 -17.55 4.64 6.32
N THR A 306 -18.66 4.14 5.79
CA THR A 306 -19.99 4.71 6.02
C THR A 306 -20.55 4.36 7.41
N ALA A 307 -20.23 3.18 7.93
CA ALA A 307 -20.68 2.70 9.24
C ALA A 307 -20.01 3.45 10.42
N LEU A 308 -18.88 4.11 10.20
CA LEU A 308 -18.19 4.86 11.25
C LEU A 308 -18.97 6.14 11.64
N PRO A 309 -19.30 6.31 12.93
CA PRO A 309 -19.92 7.54 13.42
C PRO A 309 -19.11 8.79 13.03
N GLN A 310 -19.82 9.87 12.69
CA GLN A 310 -19.18 11.09 12.19
C GLN A 310 -18.27 11.73 13.26
N ASP A 311 -18.69 11.71 14.52
CA ASP A 311 -17.90 12.21 15.65
C ASP A 311 -16.57 11.47 15.81
N ILE A 312 -16.56 10.14 15.65
CA ILE A 312 -15.34 9.34 15.71
C ILE A 312 -14.40 9.68 14.54
N ARG A 313 -14.94 9.90 13.34
CA ARG A 313 -14.14 10.35 12.18
C ARG A 313 -13.54 11.73 12.40
N GLU A 314 -14.30 12.65 12.98
CA GLU A 314 -13.79 14.00 13.32
C GLU A 314 -12.68 13.94 14.37
N ILE A 315 -12.78 13.06 15.36
CA ILE A 315 -11.71 12.82 16.34
C ILE A 315 -10.47 12.24 15.63
N ALA A 316 -10.64 11.24 14.76
CA ALA A 316 -9.56 10.60 14.00
C ALA A 316 -8.84 11.57 13.06
N ALA A 317 -9.51 12.65 12.63
CA ALA A 317 -8.96 13.63 11.72
C ALA A 317 -7.92 14.58 12.34
N THR A 318 -7.72 14.55 13.66
CA THR A 318 -6.73 15.39 14.37
C THR A 318 -5.60 14.54 14.94
N PRO A 319 -4.34 15.04 15.02
CA PRO A 319 -3.23 14.25 15.55
C PRO A 319 -3.46 13.78 17.00
N ARG A 320 -4.02 14.65 17.85
CA ARG A 320 -4.32 14.34 19.26
C ARG A 320 -5.51 13.38 19.38
N GLY A 321 -6.56 13.57 18.58
CA GLY A 321 -7.72 12.68 18.58
C GLY A 321 -7.39 11.30 18.02
N ALA A 322 -6.61 11.22 16.94
CA ALA A 322 -6.06 9.98 16.41
C ALA A 322 -5.23 9.22 17.46
N ALA A 323 -4.35 9.92 18.20
CA ALA A 323 -3.62 9.31 19.31
C ALA A 323 -4.56 8.76 20.39
N SER A 324 -5.59 9.53 20.74
CA SER A 324 -6.60 9.15 21.74
C SER A 324 -7.40 7.93 21.29
N ILE A 325 -7.73 7.81 20.01
CA ILE A 325 -8.37 6.62 19.42
C ILE A 325 -7.46 5.41 19.55
N VAL A 326 -6.18 5.53 19.20
CA VAL A 326 -5.23 4.41 19.36
C VAL A 326 -5.15 3.96 20.80
N PHE A 327 -4.99 4.89 21.75
CA PHE A 327 -4.96 4.55 23.16
C PHE A 327 -6.27 3.91 23.63
N ALA A 328 -7.41 4.43 23.17
CA ALA A 328 -8.73 3.90 23.49
C ALA A 328 -8.95 2.48 22.93
N LEU A 329 -8.39 2.16 21.75
CA LEU A 329 -8.42 0.80 21.18
C LEU A 329 -7.59 -0.21 21.99
N LEU A 330 -6.58 0.26 22.72
CA LEU A 330 -5.68 -0.56 23.54
C LEU A 330 -6.14 -0.69 25.00
N ILE A 331 -7.05 0.18 25.45
CA ILE A 331 -7.67 0.03 26.77
C ILE A 331 -8.63 -1.15 26.73
N GLY A 332 -8.21 -2.27 27.33
CA GLY A 332 -9.03 -3.45 27.48
C GLY A 332 -10.36 -3.20 28.23
N LYS A 333 -11.33 -4.09 28.03
CA LYS A 333 -12.66 -4.03 28.69
C LYS A 333 -12.62 -4.30 30.20
N ASP A 334 -11.50 -4.83 30.71
CA ASP A 334 -11.32 -5.26 32.09
C ASP A 334 -11.16 -4.06 33.05
N PRO A 335 -12.13 -3.80 33.95
CA PRO A 335 -12.08 -2.66 34.87
C PRO A 335 -10.89 -2.71 35.83
N SER A 336 -10.37 -3.91 36.13
CA SER A 336 -9.26 -4.10 37.08
C SER A 336 -7.94 -3.52 36.59
N ARG A 337 -7.82 -3.27 35.27
CA ARG A 337 -6.58 -2.76 34.62
C ARG A 337 -6.56 -1.24 34.44
N ARG A 338 -7.70 -0.57 34.66
CA ARG A 338 -7.86 0.86 34.34
C ARG A 338 -6.92 1.75 35.13
N GLU A 339 -6.62 1.42 36.38
CA GLU A 339 -5.74 2.23 37.23
C GLU A 339 -4.28 2.22 36.74
N GLN A 340 -3.76 1.04 36.36
CA GLN A 340 -2.43 0.89 35.78
C GLN A 340 -2.33 1.56 34.41
N GLN A 341 -3.37 1.44 33.58
CA GLN A 341 -3.45 2.10 32.27
C GLN A 341 -3.55 3.63 32.41
N ALA A 342 -4.32 4.14 33.37
CA ALA A 342 -4.40 5.58 33.66
C ALA A 342 -3.04 6.12 34.12
N ALA A 343 -2.33 5.39 34.97
CA ALA A 343 -0.97 5.75 35.38
C ALA A 343 0.01 5.77 34.20
N ALA A 344 -0.11 4.83 33.25
CA ALA A 344 0.69 4.82 32.02
C ALA A 344 0.41 6.04 31.12
N LEU A 345 -0.86 6.43 30.96
CA LEU A 345 -1.26 7.62 30.18
C LEU A 345 -0.75 8.92 30.80
N ASN A 346 -0.69 9.00 32.13
CA ASN A 346 -0.25 10.19 32.87
C ASN A 346 1.28 10.40 32.90
N ARG A 347 2.09 9.43 32.43
CA ARG A 347 3.56 9.52 32.47
C ARG A 347 4.18 10.46 31.43
N ALA A 348 3.45 10.89 30.41
CA ALA A 348 3.99 11.72 29.33
C ALA A 348 3.55 13.19 29.42
N MET A 349 4.50 14.12 29.33
CA MET A 349 4.26 15.55 29.59
C MET A 349 3.80 16.39 28.37
N VAL A 350 3.93 15.89 27.14
CA VAL A 350 3.83 16.74 25.91
C VAL A 350 2.59 16.46 25.07
N LEU A 351 2.23 15.19 24.89
CA LEU A 351 0.92 14.80 24.37
C LEU A 351 0.08 14.45 25.59
N GLN A 352 -0.73 15.40 26.07
CA GLN A 352 -1.71 15.10 27.11
C GLN A 352 -2.72 14.10 26.54
N ALA A 353 -2.44 12.80 26.63
CA ALA A 353 -3.46 11.77 26.50
C ALA A 353 -4.34 11.90 27.74
N ASN A 354 -5.27 12.85 27.71
CA ASN A 354 -6.12 13.13 28.84
C ASN A 354 -6.96 11.88 29.14
N PRO A 355 -6.76 11.20 30.28
CA PRO A 355 -7.56 10.03 30.64
C PRO A 355 -9.07 10.31 30.56
N ASP A 356 -9.47 11.55 30.86
CA ASP A 356 -10.86 12.02 30.81
C ASP A 356 -11.43 12.03 29.38
N LEU A 357 -10.59 12.03 28.35
CA LEU A 357 -11.00 11.86 26.94
C LEU A 357 -10.88 10.41 26.48
N VAL A 358 -9.82 9.71 26.90
CA VAL A 358 -9.50 8.37 26.37
C VAL A 358 -10.43 7.30 26.94
N PHE A 359 -10.76 7.31 28.24
CA PHE A 359 -11.63 6.28 28.84
C PHE A 359 -13.09 6.33 28.36
N PRO A 360 -13.73 7.51 28.22
CA PRO A 360 -15.06 7.58 27.61
C PRO A 360 -15.05 7.13 26.16
N LEU A 361 -14.00 7.49 25.40
CA LEU A 361 -13.83 7.04 24.03
C LEU A 361 -13.65 5.52 23.96
N ALA A 362 -12.84 4.92 24.83
CA ALA A 362 -12.67 3.46 24.92
C ALA A 362 -14.00 2.74 25.19
N SER A 363 -14.85 3.31 26.05
CA SER A 363 -16.19 2.77 26.34
C SER A 363 -17.08 2.79 25.09
N ARG A 364 -17.06 3.88 24.31
CA ARG A 364 -17.81 3.97 23.04
C ARG A 364 -17.26 3.03 21.97
N LEU A 365 -15.93 2.95 21.84
CA LEU A 365 -15.28 2.06 20.86
C LEU A 365 -15.46 0.58 21.23
N ALA A 366 -15.68 0.27 22.51
CA ALA A 366 -15.99 -1.09 22.96
C ALA A 366 -17.37 -1.59 22.50
N GLU A 367 -18.28 -0.68 22.18
CA GLU A 367 -19.61 -0.95 21.60
C GLU A 367 -19.56 -1.13 20.08
N LEU A 368 -18.51 -0.63 19.42
CA LEU A 368 -18.30 -0.88 17.99
C LEU A 368 -17.95 -2.34 17.77
N SER A 369 -18.43 -2.91 16.66
CA SER A 369 -18.03 -4.25 16.25
C SER A 369 -16.50 -4.33 16.10
N ASP A 370 -15.89 -5.44 16.53
CA ASP A 370 -14.45 -5.67 16.40
C ASP A 370 -13.93 -5.46 14.96
N ARG A 371 -14.82 -5.64 13.98
CA ARG A 371 -14.64 -5.33 12.56
C ARG A 371 -14.12 -3.93 12.24
N LEU A 372 -14.47 -2.93 13.04
CA LEU A 372 -14.16 -1.53 12.76
C LEU A 372 -12.84 -1.08 13.39
N LYS A 373 -12.21 -1.90 14.24
CA LYS A 373 -11.03 -1.51 15.02
C LYS A 373 -9.79 -1.26 14.17
N LEU A 374 -9.44 -2.18 13.27
CA LEU A 374 -8.27 -2.02 12.40
C LEU A 374 -8.51 -0.96 11.29
N PRO A 375 -9.67 -0.92 10.62
CA PRO A 375 -9.96 0.21 9.72
C PRO A 375 -9.89 1.56 10.42
N LEU A 376 -10.36 1.66 11.66
CA LEU A 376 -10.24 2.89 12.45
C LEU A 376 -8.78 3.25 12.75
N LEU A 377 -7.92 2.25 13.02
CA LEU A 377 -6.48 2.46 13.13
C LEU A 377 -5.88 2.99 11.81
N GLU A 378 -6.22 2.37 10.67
CA GLU A 378 -5.79 2.77 9.33
C GLU A 378 -6.18 4.21 9.00
N LEU A 379 -7.40 4.63 9.37
CA LEU A 379 -7.89 6.00 9.21
C LEU A 379 -7.19 7.01 10.15
N ALA A 380 -6.71 6.56 11.32
CA ALA A 380 -5.98 7.41 12.25
C ALA A 380 -4.54 7.72 11.79
N MET A 381 -3.94 6.84 10.96
CA MET A 381 -2.52 6.95 10.56
C MET A 381 -2.15 8.26 9.85
N PRO A 382 -2.92 8.75 8.86
CA PRO A 382 -2.62 10.03 8.21
C PRO A 382 -2.55 11.19 9.21
N SER A 383 -3.41 11.20 10.22
CA SER A 383 -3.40 12.23 11.28
C SER A 383 -2.21 12.08 12.21
N LEU A 384 -1.83 10.85 12.59
CA LEU A 384 -0.64 10.60 13.41
C LEU A 384 0.65 11.03 12.70
N SER A 385 0.72 10.88 11.38
CA SER A 385 1.92 11.28 10.62
C SER A 385 2.14 12.80 10.54
N LEU A 386 1.12 13.62 10.86
CA LEU A 386 1.24 15.08 11.01
C LEU A 386 1.99 15.51 12.28
N MET A 387 2.17 14.60 13.25
CA MET A 387 2.92 14.88 14.47
C MET A 387 4.37 15.27 14.16
N THR A 388 4.91 16.18 14.96
CA THR A 388 6.34 16.50 14.96
C THR A 388 7.18 15.29 15.40
N GLY A 389 8.47 15.27 15.09
CA GLY A 389 9.35 14.17 15.50
C GLY A 389 9.41 13.95 17.02
N MET A 390 9.24 15.01 17.82
CA MET A 390 9.16 14.89 19.29
C MET A 390 7.83 14.28 19.73
N GLU A 391 6.72 14.72 19.14
CA GLU A 391 5.39 14.17 19.42
C GLU A 391 5.30 12.69 19.03
N LYS A 392 5.84 12.28 17.88
CA LYS A 392 5.90 10.87 17.46
C LYS A 392 6.66 10.00 18.46
N ARG A 393 7.84 10.45 18.91
CA ARG A 393 8.62 9.71 19.93
C ARG A 393 7.84 9.57 21.23
N ASN A 394 7.20 10.65 21.70
CA ASN A 394 6.40 10.61 22.92
C ASN A 394 5.18 9.69 22.78
N PHE A 395 4.48 9.76 21.65
CA PHE A 395 3.36 8.88 21.33
C PHE A 395 3.78 7.40 21.37
N LEU A 396 4.89 7.04 20.72
CA LEU A 396 5.40 5.66 20.71
C LEU A 396 5.87 5.19 22.09
N LEU A 397 6.41 6.09 22.94
CA LEU A 397 6.74 5.77 24.33
C LEU A 397 5.48 5.49 25.16
N MET A 398 4.41 6.28 24.97
CA MET A 398 3.13 6.04 25.63
C MET A 398 2.48 4.74 25.17
N LEU A 399 2.51 4.49 23.86
CA LEU A 399 2.04 3.25 23.25
C LEU A 399 2.70 2.03 23.91
N HIS A 400 4.03 2.04 24.01
CA HIS A 400 4.78 1.01 24.73
C HIS A 400 4.37 0.91 26.20
N SER A 401 4.30 2.04 26.92
CA SER A 401 3.95 2.00 28.34
C SER A 401 2.53 1.47 28.60
N LEU A 402 1.59 1.72 27.68
CA LEU A 402 0.21 1.26 27.79
C LEU A 402 0.12 -0.25 27.52
N ILE A 403 0.77 -0.73 26.47
CA ILE A 403 0.84 -2.16 26.11
C ILE A 403 1.56 -2.98 27.19
N HIS A 404 2.54 -2.41 27.88
CA HIS A 404 3.27 -3.09 28.96
C HIS A 404 2.61 -2.97 30.34
N ALA A 405 1.55 -2.18 30.49
CA ALA A 405 1.02 -1.81 31.80
C ALA A 405 0.49 -3.01 32.61
N ASP A 406 -0.08 -4.00 31.94
CA ASP A 406 -0.78 -5.14 32.57
C ASP A 406 0.00 -6.47 32.51
N GLY A 407 1.19 -6.48 31.90
CA GLY A 407 2.04 -7.65 31.76
C GLY A 407 1.49 -8.77 30.85
N LYS A 408 0.35 -8.57 30.18
CA LYS A 408 -0.27 -9.56 29.28
C LYS A 408 -0.52 -8.93 27.91
N ARG A 409 0.30 -9.30 26.91
CA ARG A 409 0.14 -8.74 25.56
C ARG A 409 -0.91 -9.51 24.76
N SER A 410 -1.84 -8.79 24.14
CA SER A 410 -2.80 -9.33 23.17
C SER A 410 -2.26 -9.26 21.74
N LEU A 411 -2.82 -10.06 20.82
CA LEU A 411 -2.48 -10.01 19.40
C LEU A 411 -2.78 -8.63 18.78
N LEU A 412 -3.88 -8.00 19.20
CA LEU A 412 -4.27 -6.67 18.74
C LEU A 412 -3.24 -5.62 19.15
N GLU A 413 -2.76 -5.65 20.39
CA GLU A 413 -1.74 -4.71 20.88
C GLU A 413 -0.45 -4.80 20.06
N LEU A 414 0.00 -6.01 19.74
CA LEU A 414 1.20 -6.23 18.91
C LEU A 414 1.02 -5.72 17.50
N SER A 415 -0.17 -5.97 16.95
CA SER A 415 -0.54 -5.52 15.62
C SER A 415 -0.51 -4.01 15.52
N VAL A 416 -1.17 -3.34 16.47
CA VAL A 416 -1.19 -1.88 16.58
C VAL A 416 0.23 -1.34 16.77
N GLN A 417 1.03 -1.94 17.66
CA GLN A 417 2.40 -1.53 17.91
C GLN A 417 3.26 -1.61 16.66
N TRP A 418 3.29 -2.78 16.01
CA TRP A 418 4.13 -3.02 14.84
C TRP A 418 3.76 -2.07 13.69
N ILE A 419 2.46 -1.94 13.41
CA ILE A 419 1.95 -1.08 12.34
C ILE A 419 2.33 0.39 12.60
N LEU A 420 2.10 0.89 13.81
CA LEU A 420 2.36 2.28 14.15
C LEU A 420 3.85 2.61 14.22
N GLU A 421 4.68 1.71 14.75
CA GLU A 421 6.13 1.88 14.75
C GLU A 421 6.67 1.99 13.32
N LYS A 422 6.26 1.08 12.44
CA LYS A 422 6.71 1.08 11.04
C LYS A 422 6.21 2.31 10.28
N HIS A 423 4.97 2.75 10.53
CA HIS A 423 4.39 3.90 9.85
C HIS A 423 4.93 5.25 10.36
N LEU A 424 5.16 5.39 11.67
CA LEU A 424 5.62 6.65 12.27
C LEU A 424 7.13 6.82 12.27
N ASN A 425 7.89 5.72 12.21
CA ASN A 425 9.33 5.70 11.96
C ASN A 425 9.62 4.99 10.62
N PRO A 426 9.21 5.55 9.48
CA PRO A 426 9.59 4.99 8.18
C PRO A 426 11.12 4.93 8.12
N SER A 427 11.62 3.74 7.78
CA SER A 427 13.01 3.31 7.84
C SER A 427 14.01 4.41 7.44
N GLU A 428 15.02 4.68 8.26
CA GLU A 428 16.16 5.53 7.85
C GLU A 428 16.96 4.92 6.67
N ASP A 429 16.72 3.64 6.38
CA ASP A 429 17.47 2.82 5.43
C ASP A 429 16.62 2.47 4.19
N LEU A 430 16.37 3.48 3.35
CA LEU A 430 15.58 3.41 2.11
C LEU A 430 16.08 2.39 1.08
N PHE A 431 17.29 1.88 1.29
CA PHE A 431 17.93 0.86 0.46
C PHE A 431 18.25 -0.39 1.27
N ARG A 432 17.42 -0.72 2.28
CA ARG A 432 17.58 -1.96 3.05
C ARG A 432 17.71 -3.13 2.07
N ALA A 433 18.93 -3.64 1.98
CA ALA A 433 19.30 -4.62 0.98
C ALA A 433 18.56 -5.92 1.30
N ILE A 434 17.96 -6.53 0.29
CA ILE A 434 17.47 -7.90 0.41
C ILE A 434 18.71 -8.77 0.60
N ARG A 435 18.82 -9.43 1.75
CA ARG A 435 20.00 -10.23 2.12
C ARG A 435 19.69 -11.72 2.17
N LYS A 436 18.42 -12.11 2.25
CA LYS A 436 18.00 -13.50 2.42
C LYS A 436 17.24 -13.98 1.19
N PHE A 437 17.78 -15.01 0.54
CA PHE A 437 17.27 -15.56 -0.73
C PHE A 437 16.94 -17.06 -0.65
N SER A 438 17.16 -17.71 0.49
CA SER A 438 16.84 -19.13 0.71
C SER A 438 16.06 -19.33 2.01
N PHE A 439 15.12 -20.29 2.02
CA PHE A 439 14.39 -20.68 3.25
C PHE A 439 15.32 -21.20 4.34
N SER A 440 16.48 -21.75 3.99
CA SER A 440 17.50 -22.17 4.95
C SER A 440 17.98 -21.02 5.87
N GLN A 441 17.98 -19.78 5.38
CA GLN A 441 18.42 -18.58 6.10
C GLN A 441 17.35 -17.98 7.03
N VAL A 442 16.09 -18.37 6.84
CA VAL A 442 14.92 -17.82 7.57
C VAL A 442 14.07 -18.89 8.26
N GLY A 443 14.42 -20.17 8.14
CA GLY A 443 13.56 -21.27 8.58
C GLY A 443 13.17 -21.20 10.06
N LEU A 444 14.09 -20.77 10.94
CA LEU A 444 13.79 -20.59 12.36
C LEU A 444 12.79 -19.44 12.60
N ASP A 445 12.92 -18.34 11.85
CA ASP A 445 12.01 -17.20 11.93
C ASP A 445 10.60 -17.61 11.48
N ILE A 446 10.50 -18.41 10.41
CA ILE A 446 9.23 -18.97 9.90
C ILE A 446 8.59 -19.90 10.93
N VAL A 447 9.37 -20.82 11.52
CA VAL A 447 8.86 -21.73 12.56
C VAL A 447 8.37 -20.97 13.77
N THR A 448 9.08 -19.92 14.19
CA THR A 448 8.68 -19.06 15.31
C THR A 448 7.33 -18.41 15.02
N LEU A 449 7.16 -17.87 13.82
CA LEU A 449 5.93 -17.20 13.40
C LEU A 449 4.75 -18.18 13.31
N LEU A 450 4.94 -19.34 12.68
CA LEU A 450 3.90 -20.37 12.59
C LEU A 450 3.53 -20.93 13.96
N SER A 451 4.50 -21.13 14.86
CA SER A 451 4.24 -21.61 16.22
C SER A 451 3.43 -20.59 17.02
N ALA A 452 3.75 -19.29 16.87
CA ALA A 452 3.02 -18.20 17.49
C ALA A 452 1.56 -18.16 16.99
N LEU A 453 1.38 -18.24 15.67
CA LEU A 453 0.07 -18.21 15.03
C LEU A 453 -0.82 -19.39 15.46
N ALA A 454 -0.27 -20.60 15.41
CA ALA A 454 -0.95 -21.82 15.84
C ALA A 454 -1.32 -21.81 17.34
N SER A 455 -0.42 -21.34 18.20
CA SER A 455 -0.68 -21.24 19.64
C SER A 455 -1.73 -20.18 19.94
N ALA A 456 -1.77 -19.09 19.17
CA ALA A 456 -2.72 -18.01 19.39
C ALA A 456 -4.14 -18.35 18.87
N GLY A 457 -4.27 -19.02 17.73
CA GLY A 457 -5.58 -19.49 17.23
C GLY A 457 -6.19 -20.64 18.06
N HIS A 458 -5.34 -21.43 18.74
CA HIS A 458 -5.77 -22.60 19.50
C HIS A 458 -5.22 -22.62 20.93
N ALA A 459 -5.37 -21.51 21.66
CA ALA A 459 -4.83 -21.31 23.00
C ALA A 459 -5.23 -22.38 24.04
N GLN A 460 -6.34 -23.09 23.82
CA GLN A 460 -6.87 -24.11 24.74
C GLN A 460 -6.73 -25.55 24.23
N ASP A 461 -6.25 -25.75 22.99
CA ASP A 461 -6.23 -27.07 22.35
C ASP A 461 -4.88 -27.32 21.66
N LYS A 462 -3.99 -28.02 22.37
CA LYS A 462 -2.62 -28.32 21.91
C LYS A 462 -2.59 -29.18 20.66
N ASP A 463 -3.55 -30.10 20.51
CA ASP A 463 -3.60 -31.02 19.38
C ASP A 463 -4.06 -30.30 18.11
N LYS A 464 -5.01 -29.36 18.23
CA LYS A 464 -5.37 -28.46 17.13
C LYS A 464 -4.25 -27.50 16.78
N ALA A 465 -3.58 -26.92 17.78
CA ALA A 465 -2.42 -26.06 17.57
C ALA A 465 -1.30 -26.79 16.78
N GLN A 466 -1.00 -28.04 17.15
CA GLN A 466 -0.04 -28.86 16.40
C GLN A 466 -0.46 -29.07 14.95
N LYS A 467 -1.72 -29.44 14.69
CA LYS A 467 -2.24 -29.63 13.33
C LYS A 467 -2.17 -28.34 12.50
N ALA A 468 -2.50 -27.20 13.11
CA ALA A 468 -2.39 -25.90 12.47
C ALA A 468 -0.94 -25.56 12.11
N PHE A 469 0.01 -25.82 13.02
CA PHE A 469 1.43 -25.65 12.75
C PHE A 469 1.90 -26.54 11.59
N ASP A 470 1.52 -27.82 11.60
CA ASP A 470 1.90 -28.80 10.57
C ASP A 470 1.33 -28.41 9.19
N ALA A 471 0.09 -27.90 9.15
CA ALA A 471 -0.53 -27.40 7.93
C ALA A 471 0.26 -26.24 7.31
N GLY A 472 0.74 -25.29 8.14
CA GLY A 472 1.60 -24.20 7.68
C GLY A 472 2.97 -24.68 7.20
N VAL A 473 3.63 -25.58 7.97
CA VAL A 473 4.95 -26.12 7.61
C VAL A 473 4.91 -26.89 6.28
N ALA A 474 3.82 -27.63 6.01
CA ALA A 474 3.66 -28.39 4.78
C ALA A 474 3.68 -27.53 3.50
N ARG A 475 3.38 -26.23 3.61
CA ARG A 475 3.43 -25.28 2.48
C ARG A 475 4.85 -24.95 2.02
N ILE A 476 5.85 -25.21 2.86
CA ILE A 476 7.26 -24.95 2.55
C ILE A 476 8.00 -26.29 2.59
N PRO A 477 8.16 -26.98 1.44
CA PRO A 477 8.74 -28.32 1.39
C PRO A 477 10.15 -28.42 2.01
N GLU A 478 10.97 -27.39 1.82
CA GLU A 478 12.32 -27.31 2.41
C GLU A 478 12.29 -27.26 3.94
N LEU A 479 11.25 -26.66 4.51
CA LEU A 479 11.03 -26.59 5.95
C LEU A 479 10.44 -27.92 6.46
N ALA A 480 9.43 -28.45 5.76
CA ALA A 480 8.80 -29.73 6.08
C ALA A 480 9.81 -30.88 6.12
N ALA A 481 10.78 -30.90 5.20
CA ALA A 481 11.86 -31.89 5.17
C ALA A 481 12.70 -31.91 6.45
N ARG A 482 12.81 -30.77 7.15
CA ARG A 482 13.56 -30.66 8.42
C ARG A 482 12.78 -31.10 9.64
N LYS A 483 11.47 -31.40 9.49
CA LYS A 483 10.57 -31.83 10.58
C LYS A 483 10.70 -30.96 11.83
N PRO A 484 10.43 -29.64 11.71
CA PRO A 484 10.54 -28.74 12.86
C PRO A 484 9.59 -29.19 13.97
N VAL A 485 10.06 -29.10 15.21
CA VAL A 485 9.28 -29.46 16.40
C VAL A 485 8.46 -28.24 16.82
N PHE A 486 7.15 -28.42 16.91
CA PHE A 486 6.27 -27.40 17.50
C PHE A 486 6.51 -27.36 19.01
N SER A 487 6.76 -26.16 19.53
CA SER A 487 6.81 -25.92 20.97
C SER A 487 5.59 -25.09 21.34
N PHE A 488 4.60 -25.74 21.96
CA PHE A 488 3.42 -25.04 22.47
C PHE A 488 3.85 -24.12 23.61
N GLN A 489 3.73 -22.81 23.40
CA GLN A 489 3.98 -21.81 24.42
C GLN A 489 2.66 -21.17 24.80
N GLU A 490 2.21 -21.39 26.05
CA GLU A 490 1.02 -20.73 26.61
C GLU A 490 1.15 -19.19 26.55
N ASN A 491 2.37 -18.67 26.62
CA ASN A 491 2.72 -17.28 26.38
C ASN A 491 3.86 -17.21 25.36
N THR A 492 3.53 -17.07 24.08
CA THR A 492 4.56 -16.88 23.05
C THR A 492 5.38 -15.64 23.37
N SER A 493 6.71 -15.76 23.40
CA SER A 493 7.57 -14.59 23.60
C SER A 493 7.47 -13.64 22.39
N TYR A 494 6.70 -12.58 22.55
CA TYR A 494 6.38 -11.62 21.51
C TYR A 494 7.59 -10.84 20.98
N GLU A 495 8.64 -10.70 21.80
CA GLU A 495 9.93 -10.16 21.34
C GLU A 495 10.58 -11.06 20.29
N THR A 496 10.42 -12.38 20.42
CA THR A 496 10.92 -13.35 19.45
C THR A 496 10.13 -13.26 18.14
N VAL A 497 8.81 -13.08 18.20
CA VAL A 497 7.95 -12.88 17.01
C VAL A 497 8.31 -11.59 16.28
N ASN A 498 8.46 -10.47 17.01
CA ASN A 498 8.84 -9.19 16.40
C ASN A 498 10.22 -9.29 15.73
N ARG A 499 11.19 -9.94 16.40
CA ARG A 499 12.51 -10.21 15.80
C ARG A 499 12.42 -11.07 14.54
N ALA A 500 11.59 -12.11 14.56
CA ALA A 500 11.36 -12.96 13.39
C ALA A 500 10.74 -12.16 12.23
N LEU A 501 9.71 -11.34 12.49
CA LEU A 501 9.12 -10.46 11.47
C LEU A 501 10.14 -9.47 10.90
N GLN A 502 10.90 -8.78 11.76
CA GLN A 502 11.96 -7.86 11.32
C GLN A 502 13.04 -8.58 10.49
N SER A 503 13.38 -9.81 10.86
CA SER A 503 14.32 -10.66 10.15
C SER A 503 13.78 -11.10 8.77
N LEU A 504 12.49 -11.41 8.67
CA LEU A 504 11.80 -11.80 7.44
C LEU A 504 11.60 -10.60 6.49
N THR A 505 11.58 -9.36 6.98
CA THR A 505 11.54 -8.18 6.10
C THR A 505 12.76 -8.08 5.16
N ASP A 506 13.90 -8.68 5.53
CA ASP A 506 15.12 -8.75 4.70
C ASP A 506 15.13 -9.88 3.66
N ALA A 507 14.06 -10.68 3.60
CA ALA A 507 13.92 -11.77 2.65
C ALA A 507 13.47 -11.31 1.26
N SER A 508 13.69 -12.16 0.26
CA SER A 508 13.15 -11.95 -1.08
C SER A 508 11.62 -11.99 -1.06
N PHE A 509 10.98 -11.27 -1.99
CA PHE A 509 9.51 -11.23 -2.09
C PHE A 509 8.89 -12.63 -2.18
N LYS A 510 9.49 -13.54 -2.95
CA LYS A 510 9.03 -14.93 -3.10
C LYS A 510 9.00 -15.69 -1.76
N ILE A 511 9.99 -15.46 -0.90
CA ILE A 511 10.00 -16.05 0.45
C ILE A 511 8.87 -15.45 1.28
N LYS A 512 8.70 -14.13 1.25
CA LYS A 512 7.65 -13.44 2.01
C LYS A 512 6.25 -13.91 1.61
N GLU A 513 5.98 -14.02 0.31
CA GLU A 513 4.75 -14.57 -0.24
C GLU A 513 4.49 -16.01 0.25
N SER A 514 5.52 -16.86 0.21
CA SER A 514 5.42 -18.25 0.71
C SER A 514 5.20 -18.31 2.22
N VAL A 515 5.73 -17.35 2.98
CA VAL A 515 5.49 -17.26 4.43
C VAL A 515 4.05 -16.82 4.71
N VAL A 516 3.51 -15.85 3.98
CA VAL A 516 2.10 -15.46 4.09
C VAL A 516 1.18 -16.63 3.74
N ASP A 517 1.49 -17.39 2.67
CA ASP A 517 0.77 -18.62 2.31
C ASP A 517 0.78 -19.67 3.42
N ALA A 518 1.95 -19.92 4.01
CA ALA A 518 2.10 -20.84 5.14
C ALA A 518 1.31 -20.35 6.37
N CYS A 519 1.34 -19.04 6.66
CA CYS A 519 0.56 -18.44 7.74
C CYS A 519 -0.94 -18.58 7.48
N ALA A 520 -1.42 -18.39 6.25
CA ALA A 520 -2.83 -18.58 5.90
C ALA A 520 -3.29 -20.02 6.14
N HIS A 521 -2.50 -21.00 5.70
CA HIS A 521 -2.81 -22.43 5.93
C HIS A 521 -2.70 -22.84 7.39
N CYS A 522 -1.86 -22.16 8.16
CA CYS A 522 -1.77 -22.35 9.61
C CYS A 522 -2.99 -21.77 10.32
N ALA A 523 -3.36 -20.52 10.01
CA ALA A 523 -4.50 -19.84 10.62
C ALA A 523 -5.85 -20.49 10.29
N PHE A 524 -6.00 -21.07 9.09
CA PHE A 524 -7.29 -21.61 8.63
C PHE A 524 -7.32 -23.14 8.56
N ALA A 525 -6.46 -23.80 9.34
CA ALA A 525 -6.32 -25.25 9.35
C ALA A 525 -7.60 -25.99 9.78
N ASP A 526 -8.42 -25.36 10.62
CA ASP A 526 -9.70 -25.90 11.10
C ASP A 526 -10.90 -25.57 10.19
N GLN A 527 -10.66 -24.88 9.07
CA GLN A 527 -11.66 -24.42 8.11
C GLN A 527 -12.70 -23.44 8.69
N THR A 528 -12.47 -22.94 9.90
CA THR A 528 -13.30 -21.92 10.55
C THR A 528 -12.49 -20.66 10.78
N VAL A 529 -12.53 -19.74 9.82
CA VAL A 529 -11.81 -18.46 9.93
C VAL A 529 -12.46 -17.59 11.00
N THR A 530 -11.81 -17.47 12.16
CA THR A 530 -12.20 -16.44 13.13
C THR A 530 -11.75 -15.06 12.65
N PHE A 531 -12.43 -14.02 13.12
CA PHE A 531 -12.05 -12.64 12.80
C PHE A 531 -10.65 -12.30 13.32
N GLU A 532 -10.32 -12.80 14.51
CA GLU A 532 -9.03 -12.57 15.18
C GLU A 532 -7.87 -13.18 14.39
N GLU A 533 -8.05 -14.39 13.85
CA GLU A 533 -7.07 -15.06 12.98
C GLU A 533 -6.88 -14.33 11.65
N GLY A 534 -7.98 -13.89 11.02
CA GLY A 534 -7.93 -13.09 9.80
C GLY A 534 -7.16 -11.79 9.99
N GLU A 535 -7.45 -11.04 11.06
CA GLU A 535 -6.77 -9.78 11.34
C GLU A 535 -5.29 -9.98 11.68
N LEU A 536 -4.94 -11.04 12.42
CA LEU A 536 -3.54 -11.39 12.70
C LEU A 536 -2.78 -11.70 11.41
N LEU A 537 -3.40 -12.44 10.49
CA LEU A 537 -2.80 -12.72 9.19
C LEU A 537 -2.60 -11.45 8.37
N ARG A 538 -3.56 -10.50 8.39
CA ARG A 538 -3.39 -9.19 7.72
C ARG A 538 -2.21 -8.41 8.29
N VAL A 539 -2.02 -8.46 9.60
CA VAL A 539 -0.91 -7.78 10.28
C VAL A 539 0.42 -8.40 9.89
N VAL A 540 0.53 -9.73 9.88
CA VAL A 540 1.72 -10.44 9.41
C VAL A 540 2.01 -10.11 7.94
N ALA A 541 0.98 -10.10 7.11
CA ALA A 541 1.10 -9.84 5.69
C ALA A 541 1.53 -8.38 5.42
N LEU A 542 0.93 -7.42 6.13
CA LEU A 542 1.38 -6.02 6.14
C LEU A 542 2.82 -5.90 6.65
N ALA A 543 3.19 -6.70 7.66
CA ALA A 543 4.54 -6.74 8.19
C ALA A 543 5.60 -7.15 7.19
N LEU A 544 5.22 -8.07 6.32
CA LEU A 544 6.05 -8.57 5.23
C LEU A 544 5.93 -7.72 3.96
N GLN A 545 5.19 -6.61 3.95
CA GLN A 545 4.89 -5.82 2.75
C GLN A 545 4.17 -6.64 1.66
N CYS A 546 3.33 -7.58 2.09
CA CYS A 546 2.45 -8.40 1.28
C CYS A 546 1.00 -8.11 1.73
N PRO A 547 0.44 -6.93 1.44
CA PRO A 547 -0.83 -6.49 2.02
C PRO A 547 -1.98 -7.43 1.67
N LEU A 548 -2.82 -7.71 2.66
CA LEU A 548 -4.03 -8.51 2.52
C LEU A 548 -5.28 -7.64 2.74
N PRO A 549 -6.26 -7.70 1.83
CA PRO A 549 -7.52 -6.99 2.00
C PRO A 549 -8.31 -7.53 3.21
N PRO A 550 -9.28 -6.77 3.73
CA PRO A 550 -10.13 -7.20 4.84
C PRO A 550 -10.93 -8.45 4.46
N PHE A 551 -11.01 -9.43 5.35
CA PHE A 551 -11.76 -10.66 5.11
C PHE A 551 -13.27 -10.36 4.98
N ILE A 552 -13.88 -10.83 3.89
CA ILE A 552 -15.33 -10.76 3.67
C ILE A 552 -15.94 -12.05 4.22
N ARG A 553 -16.90 -11.95 5.13
CA ARG A 553 -17.64 -13.15 5.55
C ARG A 553 -18.50 -13.68 4.40
N PRO A 554 -18.75 -14.99 4.36
CA PRO A 554 -19.94 -15.51 3.73
C PRO A 554 -21.17 -14.77 4.25
N SER A 555 -21.96 -14.14 3.36
CA SER A 555 -23.33 -13.77 3.73
C SER A 555 -24.04 -15.07 4.16
N PRO A 556 -24.82 -15.09 5.27
CA PRO A 556 -25.63 -16.26 5.56
C PRO A 556 -26.50 -16.51 4.33
N LEU A 557 -26.41 -17.72 3.77
CA LEU A 557 -27.30 -18.14 2.70
C LEU A 557 -28.73 -17.85 3.16
N PRO A 558 -29.58 -17.19 2.36
CA PRO A 558 -30.98 -17.04 2.73
C PRO A 558 -31.51 -18.46 2.97
N ASP A 559 -32.10 -18.67 4.15
CA ASP A 559 -32.75 -19.92 4.50
C ASP A 559 -33.61 -20.34 3.31
N ALA A 560 -33.33 -21.54 2.80
CA ALA A 560 -34.11 -22.12 1.73
C ALA A 560 -35.54 -22.33 2.25
N ALA A 561 -36.42 -21.38 1.96
CA ALA A 561 -37.86 -21.47 2.16
C ALA A 561 -38.48 -22.43 1.14
#